data_AF-A0A447N410-F1
#
_entry.id   AF-A0A447N410-F1
#
_cell.length_a   1.000
_cell.length_b   1.000
_cell.length_c   1.000
_cell.angle_alpha   90.00
_cell.angle_beta   90.00
_cell.angle_gamma   90.00
#
_symmetry.space_group_name_H-M   'P 1'
#
loop_
_entity.id
_entity.type
_entity.pdbx_description
1 polymer ?
#
loop_
_entity_poly.entity_id
_entity_poly.type
_entity_poly.pdbx_seq_one_letter_code
_entity_poly.pdbx_strand_id
1 'polypeptide(L)'
;MGSVKAAKLLWACDSFLNNLEPEIYKKTLVTYSYQVSTEPLSSELVERISPLRGAFSDIRPVINYYRLTKENRLLFGSATRFLEYTPHDFAAWNRTLLTEVFPYLKDVKIDFAWGGPMACSANLFPQIGTLREHNNVFMFRVIPDLASRLPILYAKSWPKE
;
A
#
# COMPACT_ATOMS: atom_id res chain seq x y z
N MET A 1 -2.97 -0.25 35.17
CA MET A 1 -3.59 -0.99 34.05
C MET A 1 -5.07 -0.63 34.00
N GLY A 2 -5.61 -0.46 32.80
CA GLY A 2 -7.03 -0.18 32.59
C GLY A 2 -7.76 -1.40 32.04
N SER A 3 -9.09 -1.43 32.15
CA SER A 3 -9.93 -2.42 31.49
C SER A 3 -11.15 -1.73 30.88
N VAL A 4 -11.63 -2.27 29.76
CA VAL A 4 -12.84 -1.82 29.08
C VAL A 4 -13.72 -3.03 28.86
N LYS A 5 -15.02 -2.91 29.17
CA LYS A 5 -16.03 -3.91 28.84
C LYS A 5 -16.79 -3.47 27.61
N ALA A 6 -16.99 -4.39 26.67
CA ALA A 6 -17.74 -4.13 25.45
C ALA A 6 -18.60 -5.35 25.11
N ALA A 7 -19.76 -5.10 24.50
CA ALA A 7 -20.62 -6.19 23.99
C ALA A 7 -20.03 -6.85 22.73
N LYS A 8 -19.22 -6.11 21.96
CA LYS A 8 -18.58 -6.55 20.71
C LYS A 8 -17.14 -6.05 20.67
N LEU A 9 -16.26 -6.82 20.03
CA LEU A 9 -14.86 -6.48 19.78
C LEU A 9 -14.54 -6.66 18.29
N LEU A 10 -13.77 -5.76 17.69
CA LEU A 10 -13.26 -5.90 16.33
C LEU A 10 -11.74 -5.80 16.33
N TRP A 11 -11.08 -6.85 15.83
CA TRP A 11 -9.66 -6.81 15.50
C TRP A 11 -9.46 -6.16 14.13
N ALA A 12 -8.96 -4.93 14.12
CA ALA A 12 -8.63 -4.13 12.94
C ALA A 12 -7.21 -3.51 13.04
N CYS A 13 -6.28 -4.27 13.61
CA CYS A 13 -4.90 -3.83 13.88
C CYS A 13 -3.92 -4.11 12.73
N ASP A 14 -4.37 -4.77 11.65
CA ASP A 14 -3.56 -5.10 10.48
C ASP A 14 -2.22 -5.76 10.88
N SER A 15 -1.10 -5.27 10.36
CA SER A 15 0.26 -5.76 10.62
C SER A 15 0.71 -5.57 12.06
N PHE A 16 0.04 -4.70 12.81
CA PHE A 16 0.40 -4.39 14.19
C PHE A 16 -0.29 -5.29 15.21
N LEU A 17 -1.13 -6.24 14.76
CA LEU A 17 -1.82 -7.16 15.65
C LEU A 17 -0.85 -7.98 16.51
N ASN A 18 0.29 -8.38 15.95
CA ASN A 18 1.29 -9.20 16.63
C ASN A 18 0.62 -10.38 17.38
N ASN A 19 1.07 -10.70 18.59
CA ASN A 19 0.51 -11.78 19.40
C ASN A 19 -0.73 -11.37 20.23
N LEU A 20 -1.37 -10.23 19.96
CA LEU A 20 -2.60 -9.84 20.68
C LEU A 20 -3.75 -10.82 20.42
N GLU A 21 -3.81 -11.39 19.21
CA GLU A 21 -4.73 -12.48 18.87
C GLU A 21 -4.00 -13.53 18.01
N PRO A 22 -3.46 -14.59 18.64
CA PRO A 22 -2.65 -15.60 17.96
C PRO A 22 -3.36 -16.35 16.84
N GLU A 23 -4.69 -16.53 16.90
CA GLU A 23 -5.42 -17.22 15.83
C GLU A 23 -5.37 -16.41 14.52
N ILE A 24 -5.49 -15.09 14.63
CA ILE A 24 -5.45 -14.19 13.49
C ILE A 24 -4.01 -14.05 13.01
N TYR A 25 -3.07 -13.78 13.90
CA TYR A 25 -1.67 -13.49 13.57
C TYR A 25 -1.00 -14.60 12.74
N LYS A 26 -1.21 -15.88 13.09
CA LYS A 26 -0.65 -17.03 12.35
C LYS A 26 -1.10 -17.12 10.89
N LYS A 27 -2.18 -16.41 10.54
CA LYS A 27 -2.75 -16.37 9.18
C LYS A 27 -2.48 -15.03 8.48
N THR A 28 -1.69 -14.15 9.09
CA THR A 28 -1.28 -12.86 8.54
C THR A 28 0.14 -12.96 8.01
N LEU A 29 0.33 -12.58 6.75
CA LEU A 29 1.64 -12.31 6.18
C LEU A 29 1.89 -10.80 6.28
N VAL A 30 3.10 -10.40 6.64
CA VAL A 30 3.50 -8.99 6.67
C VAL A 30 4.37 -8.71 5.47
N THR A 31 3.96 -7.75 4.65
CA THR A 31 4.77 -7.15 3.58
C THR A 31 5.10 -5.72 3.97
N TYR A 32 5.99 -5.06 3.21
CA TYR A 32 6.27 -3.64 3.40
C TYR A 32 6.02 -2.90 2.10
N SER A 33 5.61 -1.65 2.19
CA SER A 33 5.63 -0.74 1.04
C SER A 33 6.20 0.59 1.45
N TYR A 34 6.95 1.17 0.52
CA TYR A 34 7.53 2.49 0.65
C TYR A 34 7.12 3.32 -0.55
N GLN A 35 6.95 4.60 -0.30
CA GLN A 35 6.45 5.55 -1.28
C GLN A 35 7.10 6.91 -1.07
N VAL A 36 7.12 7.68 -2.15
CA VAL A 36 7.73 9.01 -2.23
C VAL A 36 6.76 10.00 -2.85
N SER A 37 6.96 11.27 -2.50
CA SER A 37 6.37 12.41 -3.19
C SER A 37 7.48 13.33 -3.66
N THR A 38 7.49 13.62 -4.95
CA THR A 38 8.43 14.56 -5.55
C THR A 38 8.10 15.99 -5.17
N GLU A 39 9.02 16.92 -5.46
CA GLU A 39 8.68 18.33 -5.63
C GLU A 39 7.57 18.52 -6.70
N PRO A 40 6.87 19.67 -6.72
CA PRO A 40 5.94 19.98 -7.79
C PRO A 40 6.63 19.96 -9.15
N LEU A 41 6.09 19.19 -10.08
CA LEU A 41 6.64 19.01 -11.40
C LEU A 41 6.14 20.09 -12.36
N SER A 42 6.94 20.37 -13.40
CA SER A 42 6.51 21.23 -14.50
C SER A 42 5.30 20.63 -15.21
N SER A 43 4.48 21.49 -15.84
CA SER A 43 3.34 21.04 -16.64
C SER A 43 3.75 20.07 -17.75
N GLU A 44 4.95 20.24 -18.32
CA GLU A 44 5.52 19.33 -19.33
C GLU A 44 5.76 17.92 -18.74
N LEU A 45 6.35 17.83 -17.55
CA LEU A 45 6.57 16.53 -16.90
C LEU A 45 5.25 15.88 -16.48
N VAL A 46 4.30 16.68 -15.96
CA VAL A 46 2.95 16.23 -15.63
C VAL A 46 2.26 15.62 -16.85
N GLU A 47 2.27 16.32 -17.98
CA GLU A 47 1.67 15.86 -19.23
C GLU A 47 2.39 14.61 -19.75
N ARG A 48 3.72 14.55 -19.63
CA ARG A 48 4.49 13.38 -20.05
C ARG A 48 4.22 12.13 -19.19
N ILE A 49 4.01 12.31 -17.89
CA ILE A 49 3.76 11.21 -16.94
C ILE A 49 2.33 10.71 -17.07
N SER A 50 1.34 11.61 -16.98
CA SER A 50 -0.06 11.24 -17.06
C SER A 50 -0.94 12.43 -17.43
N PRO A 51 -1.25 12.59 -18.73
CA PRO A 51 -2.25 13.56 -19.19
C PRO A 51 -3.60 13.39 -18.50
N LEU A 52 -3.98 12.13 -18.27
CA LEU A 52 -5.25 11.75 -17.64
C LEU A 52 -5.26 11.96 -16.12
N ARG A 53 -4.09 12.20 -15.51
CA ARG A 53 -3.89 12.29 -14.06
C ARG A 53 -4.49 11.11 -13.28
N GLY A 54 -4.46 9.94 -13.91
CA GLY A 54 -4.98 8.69 -13.35
C GLY A 54 -4.07 8.11 -12.26
N ALA A 55 -4.58 7.07 -11.59
CA ALA A 55 -3.75 6.17 -10.80
C ALA A 55 -3.37 4.97 -11.67
N PHE A 56 -2.09 4.63 -11.68
CA PHE A 56 -1.53 3.54 -12.47
C PHE A 56 -0.82 2.57 -11.55
N SER A 57 -0.90 1.30 -11.89
CA SER A 57 -0.06 0.24 -11.35
C SER A 57 0.37 -0.68 -12.48
N ASP A 58 1.52 -1.33 -12.33
CA ASP A 58 1.89 -2.41 -13.24
C ASP A 58 1.30 -3.76 -12.80
N ILE A 59 1.57 -4.80 -13.58
CA ILE A 59 1.05 -6.16 -13.38
C ILE A 59 2.07 -7.11 -12.72
N ARG A 60 3.17 -6.57 -12.18
CA ARG A 60 4.23 -7.41 -11.59
C ARG A 60 3.77 -7.95 -10.23
N PRO A 61 4.29 -9.10 -9.80
CA PRO A 61 4.03 -9.61 -8.45
C PRO A 61 4.45 -8.65 -7.33
N VAL A 62 5.38 -7.74 -7.62
CA VAL A 62 5.73 -6.60 -6.77
C VAL A 62 5.41 -5.36 -7.58
N ILE A 63 4.25 -4.77 -7.31
CA ILE A 63 3.73 -3.68 -8.13
C ILE A 63 4.49 -2.37 -7.86
N ASN A 64 4.83 -1.64 -8.92
CA ASN A 64 5.00 -0.21 -8.82
C ASN A 64 3.66 0.46 -9.11
N TYR A 65 3.32 1.46 -8.30
CA TYR A 65 2.10 2.24 -8.46
C TYR A 65 2.42 3.72 -8.34
N TYR A 66 1.70 4.54 -9.10
CA TYR A 66 1.91 5.98 -9.11
C TYR A 66 0.67 6.76 -9.51
N ARG A 67 0.63 8.03 -9.11
CA ARG A 67 -0.38 9.01 -9.53
C ARG A 67 0.17 10.41 -9.37
N LEU A 68 -0.40 11.37 -10.09
CA LEU A 68 -0.16 12.78 -9.83
C LEU A 68 -1.13 13.30 -8.74
N THR A 69 -0.63 14.14 -7.84
CA THR A 69 -1.48 14.89 -6.89
C THR A 69 -2.16 16.07 -7.57
N LYS A 70 -3.03 16.83 -6.90
CA LYS A 70 -3.61 18.05 -7.49
C LYS A 70 -2.54 19.14 -7.66
N GLU A 71 -1.52 19.13 -6.83
CA GLU A 71 -0.39 20.07 -6.76
C GLU A 71 0.77 19.70 -7.69
N ASN A 72 0.52 18.86 -8.69
CA ASN A 72 1.51 18.41 -9.68
C ASN A 72 2.71 17.65 -9.09
N ARG A 73 2.55 16.98 -7.95
CA ARG A 73 3.58 16.08 -7.42
C ARG A 73 3.36 14.67 -7.94
N LEU A 74 4.43 13.95 -8.24
CA LEU A 74 4.34 12.52 -8.48
C LEU A 74 4.37 11.79 -7.13
N LEU A 75 3.28 11.09 -6.83
CA LEU A 75 3.27 10.03 -5.82
C LEU A 75 3.68 8.73 -6.50
N PHE A 76 4.74 8.11 -6.02
CA PHE A 76 5.24 6.84 -6.53
C PHE A 76 5.52 5.91 -5.35
N GLY A 77 5.14 4.64 -5.46
CA GLY A 77 5.44 3.65 -4.46
C GLY A 77 5.60 2.26 -5.03
N SER A 78 6.20 1.39 -4.23
CA SER A 78 6.39 -0.01 -4.54
C SER A 78 6.30 -0.86 -3.28
N ALA A 79 5.89 -2.11 -3.44
CA ALA A 79 5.95 -3.09 -2.37
C ALA A 79 7.35 -3.72 -2.28
N THR A 80 7.72 -4.27 -1.13
CA THR A 80 8.82 -5.21 -1.04
C THR A 80 8.31 -6.62 -1.31
N ARG A 81 9.23 -7.53 -1.64
CA ARG A 81 8.96 -8.97 -1.54
C ARG A 81 8.58 -9.32 -0.08
N PHE A 82 8.07 -10.53 0.16
CA PHE A 82 7.69 -11.09 1.48
C PHE A 82 8.86 -11.27 2.47
N LEU A 83 9.79 -10.33 2.49
CA LEU A 83 10.92 -10.21 3.39
C LEU A 83 10.65 -8.98 4.26
N GLU A 84 10.87 -9.14 5.57
CA GLU A 84 10.97 -8.01 6.48
C GLU A 84 12.20 -7.18 6.07
N TYR A 85 11.97 -6.18 5.24
CA TYR A 85 13.03 -5.31 4.74
C TYR A 85 12.58 -3.86 4.88
N THR A 86 13.31 -3.13 5.70
CA THR A 86 13.20 -1.68 5.86
C THR A 86 14.47 -1.03 5.34
N PRO A 87 14.41 -0.33 4.19
CA PRO A 87 15.55 0.44 3.70
C PRO A 87 15.96 1.48 4.74
N HIS A 88 17.27 1.74 4.88
CA HIS A 88 17.76 2.84 5.72
C HIS A 88 17.35 4.21 5.16
N ASP A 89 17.21 4.32 3.84
CA ASP A 89 16.79 5.54 3.13
C ASP A 89 15.67 5.19 2.14
N PHE A 90 14.44 5.55 2.50
CA PHE A 90 13.26 5.32 1.68
C PHE A 90 13.26 6.13 0.38
N ALA A 91 13.85 7.33 0.38
CA ALA A 91 13.91 8.20 -0.79
C ALA A 91 14.89 7.64 -1.81
N ALA A 92 16.08 7.23 -1.37
CA ALA A 92 17.08 6.61 -2.24
C ALA A 92 16.59 5.28 -2.82
N TRP A 93 15.95 4.44 -1.99
CA TRP A 93 15.40 3.15 -2.45
C TRP A 93 14.32 3.34 -3.52
N ASN A 94 13.34 4.22 -3.26
CA ASN A 94 12.29 4.51 -4.25
C ASN A 94 12.83 5.23 -5.48
N ARG A 95 13.88 6.05 -5.36
CA ARG A 95 14.48 6.74 -6.53
C ARG A 95 14.93 5.72 -7.57
N THR A 96 15.60 4.64 -7.17
CA THR A 96 16.01 3.57 -8.08
C THR A 96 14.81 3.03 -8.86
N LEU A 97 13.74 2.64 -8.16
CA LEU A 97 12.52 2.10 -8.77
C LEU A 97 11.76 3.12 -9.63
N LEU A 98 11.73 4.38 -9.19
CA LEU A 98 11.13 5.49 -9.93
C LEU A 98 11.87 5.72 -11.24
N THR A 99 13.21 5.70 -11.22
CA THR A 99 14.03 5.91 -12.42
C THR A 99 14.01 4.75 -13.40
N GLU A 100 13.69 3.53 -12.96
CA GLU A 100 13.40 2.41 -13.86
C GLU A 100 12.15 2.67 -14.70
N VAL A 101 11.12 3.30 -14.11
CA VAL A 101 9.85 3.62 -14.79
C VAL A 101 9.94 4.95 -15.55
N PHE A 102 10.58 5.96 -14.94
CA PHE A 102 10.70 7.32 -15.45
C PHE A 102 12.16 7.79 -15.42
N PRO A 103 13.00 7.36 -16.38
CA PRO A 103 14.43 7.69 -16.39
C PRO A 103 14.74 9.19 -16.39
N TYR A 104 13.83 10.00 -16.95
CA TYR A 104 13.96 11.46 -17.03
C TYR A 104 13.68 12.20 -15.70
N LEU A 105 13.24 11.49 -14.66
CA LEU A 105 13.02 12.07 -13.32
C LEU A 105 14.19 11.82 -12.35
N LYS A 106 15.34 11.34 -12.85
CA LYS A 106 16.50 10.97 -12.01
C LYS A 106 17.01 12.09 -11.10
N ASP A 107 16.87 13.34 -11.51
CA ASP A 107 17.39 14.52 -10.78
C ASP A 107 16.30 15.26 -10.01
N VAL A 108 15.03 14.86 -10.15
CA VAL A 108 13.90 15.49 -9.46
C VAL A 108 14.04 15.28 -7.96
N LYS A 109 13.83 16.34 -7.17
CA LYS A 109 13.87 16.28 -5.72
C LYS A 109 12.72 15.44 -5.17
N ILE A 110 13.03 14.59 -4.20
CA ILE A 110 12.04 13.90 -3.37
C ILE A 110 11.88 14.73 -2.11
N ASP A 111 10.69 15.31 -1.91
CA ASP A 111 10.39 16.12 -0.72
C ASP A 111 9.95 15.25 0.46
N PHE A 112 9.28 14.14 0.17
CA PHE A 112 8.73 13.24 1.20
C PHE A 112 8.97 11.79 0.83
N ALA A 113 9.33 10.97 1.83
CA ALA A 113 9.44 9.54 1.72
C ALA A 113 8.92 8.88 2.99
N TRP A 114 8.09 7.86 2.85
CA TRP A 114 7.51 7.12 3.97
C TRP A 114 7.18 5.70 3.56
N GLY A 115 6.81 4.88 4.53
CA GLY A 115 6.36 3.53 4.29
C GLY A 115 6.20 2.77 5.58
N GLY A 116 5.87 1.48 5.46
CA GLY A 116 5.64 0.65 6.61
C GLY A 116 5.09 -0.72 6.26
N PRO A 117 4.81 -1.52 7.31
CA PRO A 117 4.27 -2.85 7.16
C PRO A 117 2.81 -2.81 6.68
N MET A 118 2.41 -3.83 5.94
CA MET A 118 1.07 -4.07 5.44
C MET A 118 0.73 -5.56 5.58
N ALA A 119 -0.49 -5.86 6.03
CA ALA A 119 -0.92 -7.24 6.23
C ALA A 119 -1.55 -7.76 4.96
N CYS A 120 -1.17 -8.97 4.56
CA CYS A 120 -1.87 -9.70 3.53
C CYS A 120 -2.26 -11.10 4.01
N SER A 121 -3.32 -11.63 3.44
CA SER A 121 -3.72 -13.02 3.61
C SER A 121 -2.98 -13.91 2.59
N ALA A 122 -2.75 -15.17 2.93
CA ALA A 122 -2.10 -16.13 2.02
C ALA A 122 -2.80 -16.30 0.65
N ASN A 123 -4.12 -16.12 0.60
CA ASN A 123 -4.90 -16.19 -0.64
C ASN A 123 -5.14 -14.82 -1.31
N LEU A 124 -4.58 -13.74 -0.78
CA LEU A 124 -4.75 -12.37 -1.28
C LEU A 124 -6.22 -11.93 -1.41
N PHE A 125 -7.11 -12.39 -0.51
CA PHE A 125 -8.52 -11.95 -0.43
C PHE A 125 -8.82 -11.31 0.93
N PRO A 126 -9.70 -10.29 1.00
CA PRO A 126 -10.07 -9.72 2.30
C PRO A 126 -10.64 -10.81 3.21
N GLN A 127 -10.23 -10.79 4.47
CA GLN A 127 -10.68 -11.78 5.46
C GLN A 127 -11.59 -11.08 6.46
N ILE A 128 -12.88 -11.47 6.44
CA ILE A 128 -13.90 -10.96 7.35
C ILE A 128 -14.54 -12.16 8.04
N GLY A 129 -14.68 -12.11 9.36
CA GLY A 129 -15.30 -13.20 10.10
C GLY A 129 -15.35 -12.97 11.59
N THR A 130 -15.62 -14.05 12.33
CA THR A 130 -15.63 -14.11 13.78
C THR A 130 -14.60 -15.12 14.28
N LEU A 131 -14.13 -14.95 15.51
CA LEU A 131 -13.34 -15.99 16.18
C LEU A 131 -14.24 -17.17 16.54
N ARG A 132 -13.71 -18.40 16.39
CA ARG A 132 -14.50 -19.63 16.55
C ARG A 132 -15.13 -19.77 17.93
N GLU A 133 -14.37 -19.41 18.96
CA GLU A 133 -14.79 -19.54 20.37
C GLU A 133 -15.52 -18.29 20.89
N HIS A 134 -15.56 -17.20 20.10
CA HIS A 134 -16.09 -15.90 20.54
C HIS A 134 -16.93 -15.23 19.45
N ASN A 135 -18.23 -15.57 19.43
CA ASN A 135 -19.19 -15.10 18.42
C ASN A 135 -19.42 -13.58 18.41
N ASN A 136 -19.01 -12.87 19.46
CA ASN A 136 -19.07 -11.40 19.54
C ASN A 136 -17.72 -10.71 19.25
N VAL A 137 -16.71 -11.47 18.84
CA VAL A 137 -15.39 -10.97 18.43
C VAL A 137 -15.24 -11.14 16.93
N PHE A 138 -15.10 -10.01 16.24
CA PHE A 138 -15.00 -9.91 14.80
C PHE A 138 -13.54 -9.65 14.38
N MET A 139 -13.22 -10.04 13.16
CA MET A 139 -11.93 -9.76 12.53
C MET A 139 -12.13 -9.20 11.13
N PHE A 140 -11.31 -8.21 10.80
CA PHE A 140 -11.26 -7.62 9.46
C PHE A 140 -9.80 -7.44 9.06
N ARG A 141 -9.44 -7.97 7.88
CA ARG A 141 -8.11 -7.80 7.28
C ARG A 141 -8.24 -7.51 5.80
N VAL A 142 -7.56 -6.46 5.35
CA VAL A 142 -7.55 -6.01 3.95
C VAL A 142 -6.29 -6.53 3.26
N ILE A 143 -6.28 -6.45 1.94
CA ILE A 143 -5.13 -6.74 1.09
C ILE A 143 -4.46 -5.40 0.72
N PRO A 144 -3.13 -5.27 0.76
CA PRO A 144 -2.42 -4.37 -0.14
C PRO A 144 -2.43 -5.00 -1.53
N ASP A 145 -2.93 -4.28 -2.53
CA ASP A 145 -3.04 -4.75 -3.92
C ASP A 145 -1.76 -5.46 -4.38
N LEU A 146 -1.89 -6.77 -4.63
CA LEU A 146 -0.85 -7.65 -5.16
C LEU A 146 -1.45 -8.38 -6.36
N ALA A 147 -1.83 -7.59 -7.36
CA ALA A 147 -2.43 -8.07 -8.59
C ALA A 147 -1.49 -9.00 -9.36
N SER A 148 -1.69 -10.32 -9.27
CA SER A 148 -1.07 -11.26 -10.21
C SER A 148 -1.84 -12.55 -10.53
N ARG A 149 -3.14 -12.66 -10.21
CA ARG A 149 -3.92 -13.89 -10.55
C ARG A 149 -5.38 -13.75 -11.01
N LEU A 150 -5.91 -12.55 -11.22
CA LEU A 150 -7.28 -12.38 -11.77
C LEU A 150 -7.28 -11.34 -12.90
N PRO A 151 -8.12 -11.50 -13.95
CA PRO A 151 -8.36 -10.44 -14.91
C PRO A 151 -9.03 -9.26 -14.19
N ILE A 152 -8.30 -8.16 -14.08
CA ILE A 152 -8.71 -6.95 -13.35
C ILE A 152 -9.83 -6.26 -14.13
N LEU A 153 -10.99 -6.09 -13.49
CA LEU A 153 -12.08 -5.24 -13.97
C LEU A 153 -11.71 -3.77 -13.75
N TYR A 154 -11.97 -2.97 -14.79
CA TYR A 154 -11.57 -1.58 -14.98
C TYR A 154 -11.94 -0.59 -13.86
N ALA A 155 -11.13 0.46 -13.79
CA ALA A 155 -11.42 1.74 -13.16
C ALA A 155 -12.85 2.23 -13.49
N LYS A 156 -13.72 2.28 -12.48
CA LYS A 156 -14.88 3.16 -12.49
C LYS A 156 -14.43 4.54 -12.06
N SER A 157 -14.67 5.53 -12.91
CA SER A 157 -14.54 6.96 -12.64
C SER A 157 -15.15 7.32 -11.28
N TRP A 158 -14.31 7.86 -10.39
CA TRP A 158 -14.76 8.49 -9.15
C TRP A 158 -15.37 9.87 -9.47
N PRO A 159 -16.48 10.27 -8.82
CA PRO A 159 -17.12 11.54 -9.11
C PRO A 159 -16.17 12.72 -8.85
N LYS A 160 -16.17 13.65 -9.81
CA LYS A 160 -15.59 14.98 -9.64
C LYS A 160 -16.56 15.76 -8.75
N GLU A 161 -16.18 15.97 -7.50
CA GLU A 161 -16.66 17.13 -6.72
C GLU A 161 -15.73 18.31 -7.00
#